data_AF-A0A7M5V4W8-F1
#
_entry.id   AF-A0A7M5V4W8-F1
#
_cell.length_a   1.000
_cell.length_b   1.000
_cell.length_c   1.000
_cell.angle_alpha   90.00
_cell.angle_beta   90.00
_cell.angle_gamma   90.00
#
_symmetry.space_group_name_H-M   'P 1'
#
loop_
_entity.id
_entity.type
_entity.pdbx_description
1 polymer ?
#
loop_
_entity_poly.entity_id
_entity_poly.type
_entity_poly.pdbx_seq_one_letter_code
_entity_poly.pdbx_strand_id
1 'polypeptide(L)'
;MPPKHIMISYNWDIQDLVKKVVSGLKSRGIPVWMDLDAMSGDINSSMAEGVDGCKAIVCFMTQKYQDSKNCKRELTYADQQEKDIIPCMAQKDYKAQSWLGIVTAGLLWMNFRDDSQLETKIDSLAKEIISQTGSDWMKGVTGSTARPAVAESRPKDLEDKVSRAFKHCSTGQFLAESGQTKFHPASGNRNNLVLRNQAEATSFWVQERKGGKGEIIFFKNYSTNGYLGYDANGDYTYTKAQHYGAEEWTLKVDESDNTGKRAVVIFAVYGKKYLGIKNGKLSGFPSLNPACRWYLE
;
A
#
# COMPACT_ATOMS: atom_id res chain seq x y z
N MET A 1 12.10 21.64 -10.62
CA MET A 1 11.59 22.06 -9.29
C MET A 1 11.30 20.82 -8.46
N PRO A 2 11.39 20.84 -7.11
CA PRO A 2 11.02 19.67 -6.32
C PRO A 2 9.53 19.34 -6.54
N PRO A 3 9.14 18.05 -6.58
CA PRO A 3 7.74 17.67 -6.80
C PRO A 3 6.85 18.18 -5.66
N LYS A 4 5.67 18.71 -6.01
CA LYS A 4 4.84 19.51 -5.09
C LYS A 4 3.45 18.94 -4.81
N HIS A 5 3.02 17.92 -5.57
CA HIS A 5 1.63 17.45 -5.51
C HIS A 5 1.51 15.95 -5.77
N ILE A 6 0.30 15.44 -5.51
CA ILE A 6 -0.19 14.14 -5.95
C ILE A 6 -1.05 14.35 -7.17
N MET A 7 -0.75 13.66 -8.26
CA MET A 7 -1.55 13.73 -9.48
C MET A 7 -2.69 12.72 -9.40
N ILE A 8 -3.90 13.14 -9.78
CA ILE A 8 -5.07 12.26 -9.86
C ILE A 8 -5.40 12.00 -11.32
N SER A 9 -5.23 10.74 -11.73
CA SER A 9 -5.56 10.26 -13.05
C SER A 9 -6.88 9.52 -13.03
N TYR A 10 -7.83 9.93 -13.87
CA TYR A 10 -9.16 9.32 -13.92
C TYR A 10 -9.83 9.57 -15.28
N ASN A 11 -10.83 8.77 -15.61
CA ASN A 11 -11.74 9.06 -16.71
C ASN A 11 -12.91 9.89 -16.16
N TRP A 12 -13.35 10.91 -16.91
CA TRP A 12 -14.38 11.86 -16.46
C TRP A 12 -15.73 11.24 -16.13
N ASP A 13 -16.01 10.01 -16.56
CA ASP A 13 -17.23 9.28 -16.19
C ASP A 13 -17.42 9.11 -14.67
N ILE A 14 -16.33 9.19 -13.90
CA ILE A 14 -16.35 9.10 -12.43
C ILE A 14 -15.93 10.42 -11.76
N GLN A 15 -16.06 11.55 -12.46
CA GLN A 15 -15.60 12.85 -11.98
C GLN A 15 -16.19 13.25 -10.61
N ASP A 16 -17.46 12.92 -10.35
CA ASP A 16 -18.12 13.24 -9.08
C ASP A 16 -17.48 12.53 -7.89
N LEU A 17 -17.17 11.23 -8.04
CA LEU A 17 -16.42 10.47 -7.03
C LEU A 17 -15.04 11.10 -6.81
N VAL A 18 -14.33 11.38 -7.90
CA VAL A 18 -12.96 11.89 -7.82
C VAL A 18 -12.93 13.28 -7.19
N LYS A 19 -13.90 14.17 -7.47
CA LYS A 19 -14.02 15.48 -6.81
C LYS A 19 -14.19 15.35 -5.28
N LYS A 20 -14.95 14.37 -4.80
CA LYS A 20 -15.08 14.09 -3.36
C LYS A 20 -13.75 13.63 -2.77
N VAL A 21 -13.05 12.71 -3.45
CA VAL A 21 -11.73 12.24 -3.00
C VAL A 21 -10.71 13.37 -2.97
N VAL A 22 -10.64 14.21 -4.01
CA VAL A 22 -9.74 15.36 -4.05
C VAL A 22 -10.02 16.35 -2.92
N SER A 23 -11.29 16.65 -2.66
CA SER A 23 -11.68 17.51 -1.53
C SER A 23 -11.23 16.90 -0.20
N GLY A 24 -11.42 15.60 -0.01
CA GLY A 24 -11.02 14.89 1.20
C GLY A 24 -9.50 14.75 1.37
N LEU A 25 -8.73 14.59 0.29
CA LEU A 25 -7.26 14.61 0.35
C LEU A 25 -6.73 16.00 0.69
N LYS A 26 -7.30 17.05 0.08
CA LYS A 26 -6.94 18.44 0.36
C LYS A 26 -7.26 18.84 1.80
N SER A 27 -8.38 18.39 2.37
CA SER A 27 -8.72 18.65 3.78
C SER A 27 -7.73 17.99 4.76
N ARG A 28 -7.03 16.94 4.32
CA ARG A 28 -5.95 16.25 5.05
C ARG A 28 -4.56 16.86 4.75
N GLY A 29 -4.52 18.01 4.08
CA GLY A 29 -3.31 18.76 3.76
C GLY A 29 -2.54 18.23 2.54
N ILE A 30 -3.05 17.22 1.83
CA ILE A 30 -2.35 16.64 0.66
C ILE A 30 -2.56 17.58 -0.53
N PRO A 31 -1.48 18.17 -1.10
CA PRO A 31 -1.59 18.96 -2.32
C PRO A 31 -1.92 18.03 -3.49
N VAL A 32 -3.02 18.33 -4.18
CA VAL A 32 -3.54 17.50 -5.27
C VAL A 32 -3.61 18.32 -6.56
N TRP A 33 -3.08 17.73 -7.63
CA TRP A 33 -3.32 18.14 -9.01
C TRP A 33 -4.39 17.24 -9.61
N MET A 34 -5.47 17.84 -10.09
CA MET A 34 -6.55 17.18 -10.80
C MET A 34 -6.86 18.02 -12.01
N ASP A 35 -6.88 17.40 -13.18
CA ASP A 35 -7.36 18.07 -14.38
C ASP A 35 -8.88 18.30 -14.24
N LEU A 36 -9.26 19.55 -13.98
CA LEU A 36 -10.63 20.01 -13.78
C LEU A 36 -11.18 20.75 -15.01
N ASP A 37 -10.31 21.26 -15.89
CA ASP A 37 -10.66 22.17 -16.97
C ASP A 37 -10.08 21.72 -18.34
N ALA A 38 -10.96 21.07 -19.11
CA ALA A 38 -11.19 21.16 -20.55
C ALA A 38 -10.02 21.38 -21.54
N MET A 39 -9.95 20.50 -22.55
CA MET A 39 -10.39 20.80 -23.94
C MET A 39 -10.31 22.27 -24.42
N SER A 40 -9.18 22.96 -24.22
CA SER A 40 -8.83 24.22 -24.89
C SER A 40 -7.33 24.53 -24.76
N GLY A 41 -6.46 23.62 -25.23
CA GLY A 41 -5.01 23.84 -25.22
C GLY A 41 -4.19 22.63 -25.65
N ASP A 42 -2.87 22.78 -25.62
CA ASP A 42 -1.90 21.71 -25.92
C ASP A 42 -1.88 20.69 -24.76
N ILE A 43 -2.78 19.71 -24.82
CA ILE A 43 -2.98 18.62 -23.84
C ILE A 43 -1.65 17.96 -23.43
N ASN A 44 -0.63 18.01 -24.29
CA ASN A 44 0.64 17.37 -24.06
C ASN A 44 1.51 18.14 -23.04
N SER A 45 1.47 19.48 -23.05
CA SER A 45 2.31 20.28 -22.15
C SER A 45 1.77 20.27 -20.72
N SER A 46 0.44 20.39 -20.54
CA SER A 46 -0.19 20.34 -19.22
C SER A 46 -0.08 18.96 -18.55
N MET A 47 -0.15 17.88 -19.34
CA MET A 47 0.06 16.51 -18.87
C MET A 47 1.50 16.28 -18.39
N ALA A 48 2.49 16.75 -19.16
CA ALA A 48 3.89 16.63 -18.80
C ALA A 48 4.19 17.38 -17.49
N GLU A 49 3.71 18.63 -17.36
CA GLU A 49 3.87 19.41 -16.13
C GLU A 49 3.24 18.72 -14.90
N GLY A 50 2.04 18.16 -15.07
CA GLY A 50 1.32 17.43 -14.03
C GLY A 50 2.10 16.22 -13.53
N VAL A 51 2.66 15.41 -14.45
CA VAL A 51 3.45 14.22 -14.11
C VAL A 51 4.83 14.60 -13.57
N ASP A 52 5.55 15.50 -14.23
CA ASP A 52 6.91 15.91 -13.84
C ASP A 52 6.93 16.49 -12.43
N GLY A 53 5.91 17.30 -12.11
CA GLY A 53 5.75 17.95 -10.81
C GLY A 53 5.19 17.07 -9.69
N CYS A 54 4.72 15.84 -9.96
CA CYS A 54 4.10 15.01 -8.94
C CYS A 54 5.11 14.09 -8.21
N LYS A 55 4.82 13.80 -6.94
CA LYS A 55 5.52 12.75 -6.16
C LYS A 55 5.00 11.36 -6.49
N ALA A 56 3.69 11.24 -6.70
CA ALA A 56 3.01 10.01 -7.06
C ALA A 56 1.75 10.33 -7.89
N ILE A 57 1.28 9.33 -8.62
CA ILE A 57 0.04 9.37 -9.38
C ILE A 57 -0.96 8.36 -8.79
N VAL A 58 -2.17 8.83 -8.49
CA VAL A 58 -3.29 7.99 -8.08
C VAL A 58 -4.18 7.77 -9.29
N CYS A 59 -4.27 6.54 -9.78
CA CYS A 59 -5.07 6.22 -10.96
C CYS A 59 -6.38 5.50 -10.59
N PHE A 60 -7.52 6.09 -10.96
CA PHE A 60 -8.83 5.49 -10.76
C PHE A 60 -9.18 4.61 -11.95
N MET A 61 -9.00 3.31 -11.76
CA MET A 61 -9.11 2.30 -12.79
C MET A 61 -10.57 1.87 -13.00
N THR A 62 -11.01 2.00 -14.24
CA THR A 62 -12.28 1.53 -14.80
C THR A 62 -12.02 1.04 -16.23
N GLN A 63 -12.99 0.38 -16.85
CA GLN A 63 -12.91 0.03 -18.27
C GLN A 63 -12.73 1.29 -19.14
N LYS A 64 -13.51 2.34 -18.88
CA LYS A 64 -13.39 3.63 -19.60
C LYS A 64 -12.04 4.32 -19.40
N TYR A 65 -11.41 4.15 -18.23
CA TYR A 65 -10.04 4.61 -17.99
C TYR A 65 -9.04 3.83 -18.86
N GLN A 66 -9.17 2.49 -18.91
CA GLN A 66 -8.32 1.64 -19.74
C GLN A 66 -8.44 1.95 -21.24
N ASP A 67 -9.64 2.31 -21.69
CA ASP A 67 -9.93 2.60 -23.11
C ASP A 67 -9.57 4.04 -23.51
N SER A 68 -9.32 4.92 -22.55
CA SER A 68 -8.97 6.32 -22.80
C SER A 68 -7.51 6.47 -23.25
N LYS A 69 -7.33 7.02 -24.47
CA LYS A 69 -6.00 7.35 -25.01
C LYS A 69 -5.25 8.33 -24.12
N ASN A 70 -5.94 9.31 -23.52
CA ASN A 70 -5.31 10.31 -22.67
C ASN A 70 -4.84 9.69 -21.35
N CYS A 71 -5.70 8.91 -20.69
CA CYS A 71 -5.33 8.20 -19.45
C CYS A 71 -4.17 7.22 -19.68
N LYS A 72 -4.17 6.52 -20.82
CA LYS A 72 -3.06 5.64 -21.21
C LYS A 72 -1.75 6.41 -21.35
N ARG A 73 -1.74 7.53 -22.08
CA ARG A 73 -0.54 8.34 -22.29
C ARG A 73 0.00 8.87 -20.96
N GLU A 74 -0.87 9.42 -20.13
CA GLU A 74 -0.50 9.99 -18.83
C GLU A 74 0.14 8.96 -17.90
N LEU A 75 -0.52 7.81 -17.69
CA LEU A 75 -0.01 6.79 -16.77
C LEU A 75 1.24 6.08 -17.33
N THR A 76 1.34 5.94 -18.66
CA THR A 76 2.55 5.39 -19.29
C THR A 76 3.74 6.35 -19.12
N TYR A 77 3.50 7.65 -19.27
CA TYR A 77 4.54 8.66 -19.03
C TYR A 77 4.98 8.65 -17.56
N ALA A 78 4.03 8.56 -16.61
CA ALA A 78 4.34 8.44 -15.19
C ALA A 78 5.17 7.19 -14.86
N ASP A 79 4.84 6.01 -15.43
CA ASP A 79 5.65 4.78 -15.25
C ASP A 79 7.06 4.93 -15.84
N GLN A 80 7.20 5.59 -17.00
CA GLN A 80 8.50 5.88 -17.62
C GLN A 80 9.35 6.86 -16.81
N GLN A 81 8.72 7.81 -16.14
CA GLN A 81 9.39 8.75 -15.21
C GLN A 81 9.60 8.14 -13.81
N GLU A 82 9.37 6.82 -13.67
CA GLU A 82 9.50 6.08 -12.41
C GLU A 82 8.70 6.71 -11.25
N LYS A 83 7.56 7.32 -11.57
CA LYS A 83 6.65 7.86 -10.57
C LYS A 83 5.97 6.72 -9.83
N ASP A 84 5.81 6.90 -8.52
CA ASP A 84 5.01 5.99 -7.71
C ASP A 84 3.55 5.96 -8.18
N ILE A 85 3.04 4.76 -8.48
CA ILE A 85 1.68 4.53 -8.95
C ILE A 85 0.84 3.93 -7.80
N ILE A 86 -0.26 4.60 -7.48
CA ILE A 86 -1.23 4.16 -6.47
C ILE A 86 -2.55 3.82 -7.18
N PRO A 87 -2.80 2.54 -7.51
CA PRO A 87 -4.02 2.15 -8.20
C PRO A 87 -5.25 2.16 -7.29
N CYS A 88 -6.35 2.71 -7.79
CA CYS A 88 -7.66 2.72 -7.14
C CYS A 88 -8.65 1.99 -8.03
N MET A 89 -9.19 0.85 -7.59
CA MET A 89 -10.21 0.12 -8.34
C MET A 89 -11.56 0.81 -8.18
N ALA A 90 -12.09 1.42 -9.25
CA ALA A 90 -13.27 2.28 -9.21
C ALA A 90 -14.50 1.69 -9.94
N GLN A 91 -14.41 0.46 -10.42
CA GLN A 91 -15.51 -0.24 -11.10
C GLN A 91 -15.68 -1.67 -10.55
N LYS A 92 -16.92 -2.09 -10.32
CA LYS A 92 -17.26 -3.47 -9.93
C LYS A 92 -17.02 -4.44 -11.10
N ASP A 93 -16.61 -5.65 -10.76
CA ASP A 93 -16.37 -6.76 -11.70
C ASP A 93 -15.41 -6.41 -12.85
N TYR A 94 -14.54 -5.42 -12.61
CA TYR A 94 -13.53 -4.97 -13.55
C TYR A 94 -12.14 -5.43 -13.08
N LYS A 95 -11.32 -5.86 -14.03
CA LYS A 95 -9.93 -6.24 -13.81
C LYS A 95 -9.09 -5.56 -14.88
N ALA A 96 -8.02 -4.89 -14.46
CA ALA A 96 -7.07 -4.30 -15.38
C ALA A 96 -6.46 -5.35 -16.30
N GLN A 97 -6.43 -5.06 -17.59
CA GLN A 97 -5.87 -5.92 -18.64
C GLN A 97 -4.98 -5.10 -19.57
N SER A 98 -4.30 -5.78 -20.51
CA SER A 98 -3.45 -5.15 -21.53
C SER A 98 -2.42 -4.20 -20.88
N TRP A 99 -2.26 -2.99 -21.43
CA TRP A 99 -1.30 -1.98 -20.97
C TRP A 99 -1.49 -1.64 -19.48
N LEU A 100 -2.72 -1.50 -19.00
CA LEU A 100 -2.98 -1.09 -17.62
C LEU A 100 -2.64 -2.22 -16.64
N GLY A 101 -2.94 -3.47 -17.02
CA GLY A 101 -2.55 -4.65 -16.26
C GLY A 101 -1.03 -4.81 -16.13
N ILE A 102 -0.28 -4.43 -17.17
CA ILE A 102 1.20 -4.43 -17.14
C ILE A 102 1.72 -3.33 -16.21
N VAL A 103 1.24 -2.10 -16.37
CA VAL A 103 1.68 -0.94 -15.57
C VAL A 103 1.37 -1.10 -14.09
N THR A 104 0.24 -1.74 -13.75
CA THR A 104 -0.19 -1.95 -12.36
C THR A 104 0.15 -3.34 -11.81
N ALA A 105 0.89 -4.16 -12.56
CA ALA A 105 1.24 -5.52 -12.17
C ALA A 105 1.97 -5.55 -10.81
N GLY A 106 1.47 -6.39 -9.91
CA GLY A 106 2.05 -6.55 -8.58
C GLY A 106 1.71 -5.43 -7.59
N LEU A 107 1.10 -4.32 -8.00
CA LEU A 107 0.69 -3.24 -7.09
C LEU A 107 -0.59 -3.62 -6.32
N LEU A 108 -0.66 -3.21 -5.05
CA LEU A 108 -1.89 -3.31 -4.27
C LEU A 108 -2.79 -2.10 -4.55
N TRP A 109 -4.04 -2.37 -4.91
CA TRP A 109 -5.01 -1.33 -5.20
C TRP A 109 -5.92 -0.99 -4.02
N MET A 110 -6.47 0.22 -4.04
CA MET A 110 -7.45 0.73 -3.08
C MET A 110 -8.87 0.53 -3.61
N ASN A 111 -9.81 0.11 -2.76
CA ASN A 111 -11.19 -0.16 -3.19
C ASN A 111 -12.04 1.13 -3.22
N PHE A 112 -12.37 1.61 -4.42
CA PHE A 112 -13.25 2.75 -4.68
C PHE A 112 -14.43 2.40 -5.61
N ARG A 113 -14.83 1.12 -5.66
CA ARG A 113 -15.91 0.61 -6.54
C ARG A 113 -17.31 1.13 -6.18
N ASP A 114 -17.45 1.80 -5.04
CA ASP A 114 -18.66 2.44 -4.55
C ASP A 114 -18.31 3.54 -3.52
N ASP A 115 -19.30 4.35 -3.16
CA ASP A 115 -19.18 5.48 -2.24
C ASP A 115 -19.39 5.09 -0.75
N SER A 116 -19.58 3.80 -0.43
CA SER A 116 -19.73 3.39 0.96
C SER A 116 -18.42 3.59 1.72
N GLN A 117 -18.49 4.01 2.99
CA GLN A 117 -17.30 4.26 3.82
C GLN A 117 -16.27 5.21 3.15
N LEU A 118 -16.73 6.18 2.35
CA LEU A 118 -15.85 7.01 1.52
C LEU A 118 -14.80 7.76 2.34
N GLU A 119 -15.15 8.33 3.48
CA GLU A 119 -14.17 8.99 4.36
C GLU A 119 -13.08 8.04 4.83
N THR A 120 -13.44 6.81 5.24
CA THR A 120 -12.46 5.76 5.62
C THR A 120 -11.58 5.34 4.45
N LYS A 121 -12.13 5.27 3.23
CA LYS A 121 -11.37 5.01 2.00
C LYS A 121 -10.38 6.14 1.71
N ILE A 122 -10.80 7.39 1.86
CA ILE A 122 -9.95 8.57 1.70
C ILE A 122 -8.86 8.60 2.77
N ASP A 123 -9.16 8.28 4.03
CA ASP A 123 -8.16 8.13 5.09
C ASP A 123 -7.11 7.08 4.73
N SER A 124 -7.56 5.93 4.23
CA SER A 124 -6.66 4.84 3.83
C SER A 124 -5.80 5.23 2.62
N LEU A 125 -6.36 5.96 1.66
CA LEU A 125 -5.61 6.49 0.51
C LEU A 125 -4.59 7.55 0.96
N ALA A 126 -4.96 8.45 1.87
CA ALA A 126 -4.06 9.45 2.43
C ALA A 126 -2.87 8.79 3.15
N LYS A 127 -3.12 7.75 3.96
CA LYS A 127 -2.05 6.96 4.61
C LYS A 127 -1.12 6.32 3.58
N GLU A 128 -1.67 5.78 2.49
CA GLU A 128 -0.86 5.17 1.45
C GLU A 128 0.01 6.20 0.72
N ILE A 129 -0.56 7.35 0.37
CA ILE A 129 0.16 8.48 -0.23
C ILE A 129 1.29 8.94 0.69
N ILE A 130 1.01 9.22 1.96
CA ILE A 130 2.02 9.62 2.96
C ILE A 130 3.13 8.59 3.00
N SER A 131 2.75 7.32 3.03
CA SER A 131 3.71 6.29 3.29
C SER A 131 4.54 5.90 2.07
N GLN A 132 4.15 6.25 0.84
CA GLN A 132 5.01 6.17 -0.35
C GLN A 132 5.84 7.46 -0.54
N THR A 133 5.23 8.63 -0.32
CA THR A 133 5.82 9.93 -0.73
C THR A 133 6.46 10.74 0.40
N GLY A 134 6.40 10.23 1.63
CA GLY A 134 6.75 10.95 2.85
C GLY A 134 5.70 12.00 3.25
N SER A 135 6.00 12.75 4.30
CA SER A 135 5.09 13.75 4.92
C SER A 135 5.59 15.20 4.79
N ASP A 136 6.67 15.45 4.04
CA ASP A 136 7.32 16.76 3.96
C ASP A 136 6.40 17.90 3.47
N TRP A 137 5.36 17.55 2.71
CA TRP A 137 4.33 18.49 2.26
C TRP A 137 3.49 19.07 3.41
N MET A 138 3.49 18.44 4.59
CA MET A 138 2.81 18.97 5.80
C MET A 138 3.61 20.05 6.54
N LYS A 139 4.91 20.21 6.27
CA LYS A 139 5.80 21.09 7.06
C LYS A 139 5.49 22.60 6.91
N GLY A 140 4.66 22.99 5.94
CA GLY A 140 4.23 24.38 5.70
C GLY A 140 2.78 24.71 6.08
N VAL A 141 1.99 23.75 6.57
CA VAL A 141 0.57 23.98 6.92
C VAL A 141 0.46 24.31 8.42
N THR A 142 0.90 25.51 8.80
CA THR A 142 0.66 26.06 10.14
C THR A 142 -0.77 26.60 10.20
N GLY A 143 -1.76 25.73 10.43
CA GLY A 143 -3.14 26.20 10.61
C GLY A 143 -4.28 25.17 10.57
N SER A 144 -4.03 23.88 10.29
CA SER A 144 -5.11 22.88 10.29
C SER A 144 -4.89 21.85 11.40
N THR A 145 -5.83 21.78 12.34
CA THR A 145 -5.85 20.93 13.54
C THR A 145 -6.11 19.44 13.25
N ALA A 146 -5.65 18.92 12.12
CA ALA A 146 -5.78 17.50 11.81
C ALA A 146 -4.54 17.00 11.07
N ARG A 147 -3.44 16.80 11.80
CA ARG A 147 -2.51 15.75 11.39
C ARG A 147 -3.30 14.44 11.43
N PRO A 148 -3.26 13.60 10.38
CA PRO A 148 -3.85 12.28 10.49
C PRO A 148 -3.20 11.57 11.69
N ALA A 149 -3.99 11.01 12.61
CA ALA A 149 -3.51 10.39 13.86
C ALA A 149 -2.38 9.36 13.67
N VAL A 150 -2.23 8.84 12.44
CA VAL A 150 -1.15 7.94 12.00
C VAL A 150 0.24 8.60 11.99
N ALA A 151 0.33 9.91 11.75
CA ALA A 151 1.61 10.62 11.80
C ALA A 151 2.10 10.86 13.24
N GLU A 152 1.20 10.84 14.23
CA GLU A 152 1.54 11.12 15.63
C GLU A 152 1.97 9.86 16.41
N SER A 153 1.57 8.66 15.97
CA SER A 153 1.91 7.39 16.63
C SER A 153 3.14 6.69 16.07
N ARG A 154 3.75 7.20 14.99
CA ARG A 154 4.90 6.59 14.31
C ARG A 154 6.21 7.08 14.94
N PRO A 155 7.09 6.18 15.44
CA PRO A 155 8.45 6.53 15.82
C PRO A 155 9.19 7.37 14.75
N LYS A 156 9.89 8.44 15.16
CA LYS A 156 10.54 9.41 14.25
C LYS A 156 11.57 8.79 13.30
N ASP A 157 12.19 7.69 13.71
CA ASP A 157 13.15 6.92 12.92
C ASP A 157 12.51 6.15 11.75
N LEU A 158 11.21 5.85 11.81
CA LEU A 158 10.47 5.18 10.73
C LEU A 158 10.17 6.09 9.52
N GLU A 159 10.46 7.39 9.59
CA GLU A 159 10.12 8.36 8.54
C GLU A 159 10.93 8.13 7.25
N ASP A 160 12.13 7.53 7.34
CA ASP A 160 13.06 7.39 6.20
C ASP A 160 12.85 6.14 5.33
N LYS A 161 12.06 5.15 5.78
CA LYS A 161 11.78 3.91 5.01
C LYS A 161 10.30 3.62 4.95
N VAL A 162 9.80 3.37 3.74
CA VAL A 162 8.45 2.88 3.45
C VAL A 162 8.22 1.54 4.16
N SER A 163 7.66 1.59 5.36
CA SER A 163 7.28 0.43 6.17
C SER A 163 5.79 0.46 6.48
N ARG A 164 5.21 -0.70 6.82
CA ARG A 164 3.80 -0.84 7.22
C ARG A 164 3.70 -1.78 8.41
N ALA A 165 2.68 -1.56 9.24
CA ALA A 165 2.26 -2.54 10.23
C ALA A 165 1.09 -3.37 9.67
N PHE A 166 1.04 -4.65 10.04
CA PHE A 166 -0.09 -5.52 9.73
C PHE A 166 -0.93 -5.72 10.98
N LYS A 167 -2.14 -5.16 10.97
CA LYS A 167 -3.10 -5.31 12.06
C LYS A 167 -4.16 -6.32 11.71
N HIS A 168 -4.26 -7.40 12.48
CA HIS A 168 -5.26 -8.42 12.24
C HIS A 168 -6.68 -7.86 12.40
N CYS A 169 -7.57 -8.16 11.45
CA CYS A 169 -8.86 -7.48 11.38
C CYS A 169 -9.79 -7.75 12.56
N SER A 170 -9.77 -8.98 13.09
CA SER A 170 -10.72 -9.41 14.13
C SER A 170 -10.19 -9.21 15.54
N THR A 171 -8.87 -9.36 15.74
CA THR A 171 -8.26 -9.22 17.08
C THR A 171 -7.72 -7.82 17.34
N GLY A 172 -7.49 -7.02 16.29
CA GLY A 172 -6.87 -5.71 16.39
C GLY A 172 -5.38 -5.75 16.75
N GLN A 173 -4.77 -6.93 16.79
CA GLN A 173 -3.36 -7.12 17.16
C GLN A 173 -2.44 -6.99 15.95
N PHE A 174 -1.22 -6.52 16.20
CA PHE A 174 -0.19 -6.30 15.20
C PHE A 174 0.75 -7.51 15.09
N LEU A 175 1.10 -7.89 13.86
CA LEU A 175 2.19 -8.82 13.57
C LEU A 175 3.52 -8.17 13.91
N ALA A 176 4.23 -8.72 14.88
CA ALA A 176 5.50 -8.18 15.33
C ALA A 176 6.55 -9.27 15.54
N GLU A 177 7.82 -8.88 15.52
CA GLU A 177 8.90 -9.72 16.01
C GLU A 177 9.06 -9.58 17.54
N SER A 178 9.48 -10.65 18.22
CA SER A 178 9.74 -10.63 19.68
C SER A 178 10.87 -9.68 20.10
N GLY A 179 11.74 -9.26 19.17
CA GLY A 179 12.78 -8.25 19.39
C GLY A 179 14.10 -8.77 19.99
N GLN A 180 14.37 -10.07 19.91
CA GLN A 180 15.47 -10.69 20.67
C GLN A 180 16.87 -10.56 20.04
N THR A 181 17.02 -10.25 18.74
CA THR A 181 18.36 -10.13 18.13
C THR A 181 18.36 -9.25 16.88
N LYS A 182 19.34 -8.35 16.72
CA LYS A 182 19.68 -7.78 15.39
C LYS A 182 20.47 -8.83 14.60
N PHE A 183 20.04 -9.15 13.39
CA PHE A 183 20.66 -10.21 12.60
C PHE A 183 21.92 -9.74 11.88
N HIS A 184 23.01 -10.52 12.00
CA HIS A 184 24.14 -10.45 11.07
C HIS A 184 23.84 -11.35 9.85
N PRO A 185 24.20 -10.97 8.60
CA PRO A 185 23.89 -11.75 7.39
C PRO A 185 24.36 -13.22 7.41
N ALA A 186 25.41 -13.52 8.18
CA ALA A 186 25.96 -14.86 8.35
C ALA A 186 25.28 -15.69 9.48
N SER A 187 24.31 -15.13 10.20
CA SER A 187 23.67 -15.81 11.33
C SER A 187 22.58 -16.78 10.87
N GLY A 188 22.63 -18.01 11.38
CA GLY A 188 21.55 -19.00 11.27
C GLY A 188 20.44 -18.85 12.31
N ASN A 189 20.53 -17.85 13.20
CA ASN A 189 19.56 -17.66 14.28
C ASN A 189 18.19 -17.29 13.71
N ARG A 190 17.15 -17.68 14.45
CA ARG A 190 15.77 -17.33 14.17
C ARG A 190 15.16 -16.61 15.37
N ASN A 191 14.39 -15.55 15.13
CA ASN A 191 13.53 -14.96 16.16
C ASN A 191 12.09 -15.42 15.96
N ASN A 192 11.32 -15.42 17.04
CA ASN A 192 9.90 -15.74 17.02
C ASN A 192 9.06 -14.49 16.71
N LEU A 193 7.89 -14.72 16.14
CA LEU A 193 6.88 -13.69 15.94
C LEU A 193 5.90 -13.69 17.13
N VAL A 194 5.37 -12.51 17.43
CA VAL A 194 4.39 -12.29 18.50
C VAL A 194 3.26 -11.39 17.99
N LEU A 195 2.13 -11.43 18.70
CA LEU A 195 1.00 -10.55 18.48
C LEU A 195 1.02 -9.44 19.54
N ARG A 196 0.99 -8.19 19.11
CA ARG A 196 1.01 -7.01 20.01
C ARG A 196 -0.31 -6.27 19.96
N ASN A 197 -0.78 -5.74 21.09
CA ASN A 197 -2.01 -4.95 21.13
C ASN A 197 -1.80 -3.50 20.63
N GLN A 198 -0.56 -3.06 20.54
CA GLN A 198 -0.16 -1.74 20.04
C GLN A 198 0.98 -1.91 19.05
N ALA A 199 1.04 -1.03 18.03
CA ALA A 199 2.15 -1.00 17.11
C ALA A 199 3.40 -0.45 17.82
N GLU A 200 4.50 -1.18 17.69
CA GLU A 200 5.83 -0.78 18.16
C GLU A 200 6.85 -0.96 17.04
N ALA A 201 8.12 -0.57 17.22
CA ALA A 201 9.14 -0.63 16.17
C ALA A 201 9.28 -2.02 15.51
N THR A 202 9.10 -3.10 16.27
CA THR A 202 9.14 -4.49 15.76
C THR A 202 7.85 -4.93 15.05
N SER A 203 6.81 -4.10 15.03
CA SER A 203 5.55 -4.33 14.29
C SER A 203 5.61 -3.83 12.84
N PHE A 204 6.66 -3.10 12.47
CA PHE A 204 6.82 -2.52 11.14
C PHE A 204 7.66 -3.39 10.22
N TRP A 205 7.19 -3.55 8.99
CA TRP A 205 7.78 -4.41 7.98
C TRP A 205 8.05 -3.60 6.70
N VAL A 206 9.27 -3.73 6.19
CA VAL A 206 9.71 -3.19 4.90
C VAL A 206 9.49 -4.28 3.84
N GLN A 207 8.94 -3.89 2.69
CA GLN A 207 8.68 -4.79 1.57
C GLN A 207 9.81 -4.72 0.56
N GLU A 208 10.50 -5.83 0.33
CA GLU A 208 11.53 -5.95 -0.70
C GLU A 208 11.04 -6.92 -1.79
N ARG A 209 10.89 -6.43 -3.03
CA ARG A 209 10.38 -7.27 -4.14
C ARG A 209 11.50 -8.01 -4.84
N LYS A 210 11.29 -9.29 -5.12
CA LYS A 210 12.22 -10.08 -5.93
C LYS A 210 12.26 -9.52 -7.36
N GLY A 211 13.40 -9.02 -7.80
CA GLY A 211 13.57 -8.46 -9.15
C GLY A 211 12.86 -7.11 -9.39
N GLY A 212 12.63 -6.30 -8.34
CA GLY A 212 12.10 -4.94 -8.47
C GLY A 212 10.58 -4.85 -8.65
N LYS A 213 10.01 -5.49 -9.68
CA LYS A 213 8.56 -5.51 -9.97
C LYS A 213 7.90 -6.89 -9.78
N GLY A 214 8.57 -7.84 -9.14
CA GLY A 214 8.02 -9.19 -8.91
C GLY A 214 6.80 -9.23 -7.98
N GLU A 215 5.98 -10.28 -8.13
CA GLU A 215 4.86 -10.61 -7.20
C GLU A 215 5.39 -11.10 -5.84
N ILE A 216 6.60 -11.66 -5.83
CA ILE A 216 7.25 -12.17 -4.62
C ILE A 216 7.81 -11.01 -3.80
N ILE A 217 7.41 -10.99 -2.53
CA ILE A 217 7.80 -10.01 -1.52
C ILE A 217 8.54 -10.73 -0.40
N PHE A 218 9.63 -10.12 0.05
CA PHE A 218 10.30 -10.43 1.29
C PHE A 218 9.92 -9.35 2.32
N PHE A 219 9.35 -9.76 3.45
CA PHE A 219 9.02 -8.83 4.53
C PHE A 219 10.16 -8.77 5.52
N LYS A 220 10.89 -7.66 5.53
CA LYS A 220 11.99 -7.42 6.45
C LYS A 220 11.51 -6.62 7.65
N ASN A 221 11.73 -7.12 8.85
CA ASN A 221 11.41 -6.38 10.06
C ASN A 221 12.24 -5.10 10.13
N TYR A 222 11.58 -3.97 10.39
CA TYR A 222 12.23 -2.66 10.40
C TYR A 222 13.33 -2.56 11.46
N SER A 223 13.08 -3.06 12.68
CA SER A 223 13.97 -2.89 13.83
C SER A 223 15.14 -3.88 13.80
N THR A 224 14.87 -5.14 13.44
CA THR A 224 15.83 -6.25 13.61
C THR A 224 16.50 -6.69 12.31
N ASN A 225 15.98 -6.26 11.15
CA ASN A 225 16.37 -6.69 9.81
C ASN A 225 16.12 -8.17 9.49
N GLY A 226 15.33 -8.88 10.31
CA GLY A 226 14.96 -10.26 10.05
C GLY A 226 13.86 -10.39 8.99
N TYR A 227 14.00 -11.31 8.06
CA TYR A 227 12.99 -11.60 7.05
C TYR A 227 11.98 -12.62 7.58
N LEU A 228 10.70 -12.28 7.47
CA LEU A 228 9.58 -13.14 7.84
C LEU A 228 9.62 -14.42 7.01
N GLY A 229 9.65 -15.57 7.69
CA GLY A 229 9.56 -16.90 7.12
C GLY A 229 8.41 -17.69 7.74
N TYR A 230 7.92 -18.67 6.99
CA TYR A 230 6.91 -19.62 7.46
C TYR A 230 7.36 -21.07 7.22
N ASP A 231 7.35 -21.86 8.29
CA ASP A 231 7.63 -23.30 8.24
C ASP A 231 6.31 -24.07 8.18
N ALA A 232 6.04 -24.71 7.04
CA ALA A 232 4.82 -25.46 6.83
C ALA A 232 4.77 -26.81 7.57
N ASN A 233 5.93 -27.37 7.96
CA ASN A 233 5.98 -28.65 8.67
C ASN A 233 5.63 -28.45 10.15
N GLY A 234 6.12 -27.37 10.75
CA GLY A 234 5.84 -27.04 12.15
C GLY A 234 4.66 -26.08 12.38
N ASP A 235 4.08 -25.52 11.31
CA ASP A 235 3.03 -24.49 11.36
C ASP A 235 3.40 -23.31 12.28
N TYR A 236 4.59 -22.74 12.05
CA TYR A 236 5.07 -21.58 12.81
C TYR A 236 5.77 -20.56 11.90
N THR A 237 5.77 -19.32 12.37
CA THR A 237 6.47 -18.20 11.75
C THR A 237 7.75 -17.90 12.50
N TYR A 238 8.73 -17.38 11.78
CA TYR A 238 10.02 -16.95 12.34
C TYR A 238 10.57 -15.78 11.53
N THR A 239 11.62 -15.14 12.02
CA THR A 239 12.45 -14.27 11.18
C THR A 239 13.90 -14.75 11.19
N LYS A 240 14.61 -14.57 10.07
CA LYS A 240 16.05 -14.88 9.96
C LYS A 240 16.78 -13.88 9.05
N ALA A 241 18.11 -13.90 9.03
CA ALA A 241 18.92 -12.95 8.26
C ALA A 241 18.80 -13.14 6.72
N GLN A 242 18.68 -14.39 6.28
CA GLN A 242 18.63 -14.77 4.87
C GLN A 242 17.18 -14.84 4.39
N HIS A 243 16.95 -14.63 3.09
CA HIS A 243 15.61 -14.63 2.53
C HIS A 243 15.56 -15.44 1.22
N TYR A 244 15.09 -16.69 1.29
CA TYR A 244 14.85 -17.52 0.11
C TYR A 244 13.92 -18.69 0.46
N GLY A 245 13.01 -19.03 -0.47
CA GLY A 245 12.06 -20.12 -0.26
C GLY A 245 11.01 -19.78 0.81
N ALA A 246 11.26 -20.15 2.07
CA ALA A 246 10.29 -19.98 3.16
C ALA A 246 9.98 -18.53 3.52
N GLU A 247 10.81 -17.58 3.09
CA GLU A 247 10.61 -16.14 3.24
C GLU A 247 9.97 -15.48 2.01
N GLU A 248 9.62 -16.27 0.99
CA GLU A 248 8.92 -15.75 -0.18
C GLU A 248 7.41 -15.67 0.09
N TRP A 249 6.87 -14.45 0.01
CA TRP A 249 5.46 -14.17 0.22
C TRP A 249 4.83 -13.53 -1.01
N THR A 250 3.51 -13.62 -1.13
CA THR A 250 2.72 -12.68 -1.94
C THR A 250 1.75 -11.93 -1.03
N LEU A 251 1.46 -10.69 -1.42
CA LEU A 251 0.52 -9.83 -0.71
C LEU A 251 -0.60 -9.47 -1.68
N LYS A 252 -1.84 -9.74 -1.29
CA LYS A 252 -3.01 -9.51 -2.15
C LYS A 252 -4.05 -8.70 -1.40
N VAL A 253 -4.81 -7.89 -2.14
CA VAL A 253 -5.98 -7.18 -1.61
C VAL A 253 -7.04 -8.22 -1.21
N ASP A 254 -7.67 -8.05 -0.06
CA ASP A 254 -8.88 -8.81 0.27
C ASP A 254 -10.10 -8.13 -0.35
N GLU A 255 -10.56 -8.67 -1.48
CA GLU A 255 -11.69 -8.10 -2.23
C GLU A 255 -13.04 -8.21 -1.52
N SER A 256 -13.12 -9.08 -0.50
CA SER A 256 -14.33 -9.27 0.31
C SER A 256 -14.48 -8.23 1.43
N ASP A 257 -13.45 -7.43 1.70
CA ASP A 257 -13.54 -6.36 2.69
C ASP A 257 -14.29 -5.14 2.15
N ASN A 258 -15.21 -4.64 2.96
CA ASN A 258 -16.06 -3.48 2.68
C ASN A 258 -15.95 -2.39 3.76
N THR A 259 -14.93 -2.46 4.62
CA THR A 259 -14.76 -1.50 5.73
C THR A 259 -14.18 -0.15 5.28
N GLY A 260 -13.75 -0.07 4.02
CA GLY A 260 -13.02 1.07 3.47
C GLY A 260 -11.54 1.11 3.88
N LYS A 261 -11.09 0.17 4.73
CA LYS A 261 -9.67 0.01 5.08
C LYS A 261 -8.93 -0.78 4.01
N ARG A 262 -7.61 -0.68 4.03
CA ARG A 262 -6.73 -1.45 3.14
C ARG A 262 -6.54 -2.87 3.68
N ALA A 263 -7.53 -3.71 3.43
CA ALA A 263 -7.49 -5.13 3.81
C ALA A 263 -6.63 -5.94 2.83
N VAL A 264 -5.77 -6.79 3.38
CA VAL A 264 -4.85 -7.64 2.64
C VAL A 264 -4.77 -9.04 3.23
N VAL A 265 -4.25 -9.95 2.43
CA VAL A 265 -3.95 -11.34 2.80
C VAL A 265 -2.49 -11.63 2.47
N ILE A 266 -1.80 -12.26 3.40
CA ILE A 266 -0.37 -12.57 3.30
C ILE A 266 -0.24 -14.06 3.01
N PHE A 267 0.29 -14.42 1.84
CA PHE A 267 0.34 -15.81 1.38
C PHE A 267 1.78 -16.31 1.27
N ALA A 268 2.11 -17.35 2.02
CA ALA A 268 3.40 -18.02 1.96
C ALA A 268 3.52 -18.76 0.63
N VAL A 269 4.44 -18.33 -0.23
CA VAL A 269 4.67 -18.95 -1.55
C VAL A 269 5.14 -20.38 -1.37
N TYR A 270 6.06 -20.58 -0.43
CA TYR A 270 6.45 -21.88 0.08
C TYR A 270 5.41 -22.38 1.10
N GLY A 271 5.08 -23.66 1.07
CA GLY A 271 4.06 -24.24 1.96
C GLY A 271 2.61 -23.96 1.59
N LYS A 272 2.34 -22.94 0.75
CA LYS A 272 1.01 -22.62 0.18
C LYS A 272 -0.06 -22.38 1.24
N LYS A 273 0.22 -21.46 2.18
CA LYS A 273 -0.68 -21.12 3.29
C LYS A 273 -0.91 -19.61 3.39
N TYR A 274 -2.10 -19.22 3.81
CA TYR A 274 -2.40 -17.86 4.22
C TYR A 274 -2.00 -17.66 5.68
N LEU A 275 -1.25 -16.62 5.98
CA LEU A 275 -0.93 -16.27 7.36
C LEU A 275 -2.15 -15.67 8.04
N GLY A 276 -2.51 -16.23 9.19
CA GLY A 276 -3.63 -15.77 10.00
C GLY A 276 -3.43 -16.05 11.48
N ILE A 277 -4.49 -15.85 12.26
CA ILE A 277 -4.49 -16.13 13.70
C ILE A 277 -5.44 -17.28 14.02
N LYS A 278 -4.91 -18.35 14.62
CA LYS A 278 -5.69 -19.48 15.13
C LYS A 278 -5.41 -19.65 16.63
N ASN A 279 -6.45 -19.60 17.46
CA ASN A 279 -6.35 -19.77 18.91
C ASN A 279 -5.28 -18.85 19.56
N GLY A 280 -5.22 -17.59 19.12
CA GLY A 280 -4.27 -16.61 19.63
C GLY A 280 -2.81 -16.80 19.18
N LYS A 281 -2.56 -17.70 18.21
CA LYS A 281 -1.22 -17.93 17.63
C LYS A 281 -1.23 -17.65 16.14
N LEU A 282 -0.08 -17.24 15.62
CA LEU A 282 0.15 -17.13 14.17
C LEU A 282 0.20 -18.53 13.57
N SER A 283 -0.59 -18.76 12.52
CA SER A 283 -0.71 -20.07 11.86
C SER A 283 -0.98 -19.93 10.37
N GLY A 284 -0.69 -20.98 9.61
CA GLY A 284 -0.98 -21.09 8.19
C GLY A 284 -2.32 -21.76 7.89
N PHE A 285 -3.16 -21.10 7.10
CA PHE A 285 -4.45 -21.61 6.66
C PHE A 285 -4.38 -22.11 5.21
N PRO A 286 -4.99 -23.26 4.88
CA PRO A 286 -5.01 -23.79 3.51
C PRO A 286 -5.92 -22.98 2.57
N SER A 287 -6.89 -22.25 3.13
CA SER A 287 -7.87 -21.47 2.39
C SER A 287 -8.10 -20.13 3.08
N LEU A 288 -8.49 -19.14 2.27
CA LEU A 288 -8.80 -17.81 2.76
C LEU A 288 -10.05 -17.83 3.65
N ASN A 289 -9.97 -17.17 4.79
CA ASN A 289 -11.08 -16.95 5.70
C ASN A 289 -10.82 -15.66 6.52
N PRO A 290 -11.78 -15.16 7.31
CA PRO A 290 -11.61 -13.92 8.06
C PRO A 290 -10.40 -13.88 9.00
N ALA A 291 -9.94 -15.02 9.52
CA ALA A 291 -8.76 -15.08 10.39
C ALA A 291 -7.43 -14.85 9.65
N CYS A 292 -7.46 -14.75 8.31
CA CYS A 292 -6.28 -14.49 7.46
C CYS A 292 -6.18 -13.02 7.04
N ARG A 293 -7.13 -12.16 7.46
CA ARG A 293 -7.22 -10.78 6.99
C ARG A 293 -6.45 -9.83 7.91
N TRP A 294 -5.69 -8.96 7.27
CA TRP A 294 -4.89 -7.93 7.91
C TRP A 294 -5.23 -6.57 7.31
N TYR A 295 -5.27 -5.52 8.11
CA TYR A 295 -5.26 -4.14 7.64
C TYR A 295 -3.83 -3.65 7.59
N LEU A 296 -3.46 -3.03 6.47
CA LEU A 296 -2.22 -2.27 6.36
C LEU A 296 -2.39 -0.92 7.07
N GLU A 297 -1.58 -0.67 8.10
CA GLU A 297 -1.50 0.60 8.84
C GLU A 297 -0.12 1.27 8.71
#